data_AF-A0A9D9IZV2-F1
#
_entry.id   AF-A0A9D9IZV2-F1
#
_cell.length_a   1.000
_cell.length_b   1.000
_cell.length_c   1.000
_cell.angle_alpha   90.00
_cell.angle_beta   90.00
_cell.angle_gamma   90.00
#
_symmetry.space_group_name_H-M   'P 1'
#
loop_
_entity.id
_entity.type
_entity.pdbx_description
1 polymer ?
#
loop_
_entity_poly.entity_id
_entity_poly.type
_entity_poly.pdbx_seq_one_letter_code
_entity_poly.pdbx_strand_id
1 'polypeptide(L)'
;RRLRKELDIPVMHDDQHGTAIISSAALLNAMEIAGKRMEDVRIVINGAGAAAIASADMYLKLGVRKENIIMCDSKGVINKTRDKLTEEKLRFVNETSARTLDEAITGADAFIGFSKAGVLKPEMVMKMAPSPLILALANPEPEINYDEAKAVRKDLIMGTGRSDYPNQVNNVLGFPYIFRGALDVRAREINDKMKLAAAKAIAGLAKEEVPEEILRAYNKKSMSFGPDYLIPVPLDKRLLYRVASAVAEAAVDSGVARIGYDAVKYRKYVERICRERCYVSDKIR
;
A
#
# COMPACT_ATOMS: atom_id res chain seq x y z
N ARG A 1 10.42 1.70 16.93
CA ARG A 1 10.58 3.10 17.41
C ARG A 1 11.93 3.32 18.09
N ARG A 2 12.25 2.65 19.20
CA ARG A 2 13.55 2.76 19.91
C ARG A 2 14.77 2.67 18.97
N LEU A 3 14.88 1.57 18.22
CA LEU A 3 16.00 1.35 17.28
C LEU A 3 16.16 2.45 16.23
N ARG A 4 15.07 3.08 15.77
CA ARG A 4 15.15 4.20 14.81
C ARG A 4 15.75 5.47 15.44
N LYS A 5 15.63 5.64 16.76
CA LYS A 5 16.20 6.78 17.49
C LYS A 5 17.65 6.54 17.92
N GLU A 6 17.99 5.30 18.25
CA GLU A 6 19.30 4.93 18.80
C GLU A 6 20.33 4.57 17.73
N LEU A 7 19.90 4.09 16.56
CA LEU A 7 20.79 3.63 15.52
C LEU A 7 21.04 4.69 14.46
N ASP A 8 22.29 4.76 14.01
CA ASP A 8 22.75 5.59 12.90
C ASP A 8 22.61 4.88 11.53
N ILE A 9 21.69 3.92 11.43
CA ILE A 9 21.42 3.14 10.21
C ILE A 9 19.92 3.04 9.95
N PRO A 10 19.49 2.89 8.69
CA PRO A 10 18.07 2.87 8.37
C PRO A 10 17.39 1.62 8.94
N VAL A 11 16.35 1.84 9.74
CA VAL A 11 15.53 0.77 10.34
C VAL A 11 14.10 0.88 9.84
N MET A 12 13.56 -0.22 9.30
CA MET A 12 12.17 -0.33 8.88
C MET A 12 11.61 -1.70 9.28
N HIS A 13 10.38 -1.73 9.81
CA HIS A 13 9.61 -2.97 9.95
C HIS A 13 8.77 -3.20 8.71
N ASP A 14 8.96 -4.33 8.03
CA ASP A 14 8.33 -4.55 6.73
C ASP A 14 6.82 -4.79 6.84
N ASP A 15 6.38 -5.66 7.75
CA ASP A 15 4.94 -5.93 7.92
C ASP A 15 4.12 -4.69 8.31
N GLN A 16 4.76 -3.67 8.90
CA GLN A 16 4.09 -2.42 9.28
C GLN A 16 4.18 -1.39 8.15
N HIS A 17 5.41 -1.05 7.74
CA HIS A 17 5.64 0.05 6.81
C HIS A 17 5.56 -0.39 5.36
N GLY A 18 6.03 -1.59 5.02
CA GLY A 18 5.90 -2.17 3.68
C GLY A 18 4.43 -2.26 3.29
N THR A 19 3.62 -2.88 4.13
CA THR A 19 2.17 -2.99 3.91
C THR A 19 1.53 -1.62 3.72
N ALA A 20 1.85 -0.65 4.58
CA ALA A 20 1.34 0.71 4.50
C ALA A 20 1.73 1.43 3.20
N ILE A 21 2.92 1.17 2.65
CA ILE A 21 3.38 1.77 1.39
C ILE A 21 2.62 1.19 0.21
N ILE A 22 2.49 -0.14 0.15
CA ILE A 22 1.84 -0.81 -0.98
C ILE A 22 0.33 -0.54 -0.96
N SER A 23 -0.31 -0.58 0.21
CA SER A 23 -1.73 -0.25 0.33
C SER A 23 -2.00 1.21 -0.01
N SER A 24 -1.07 2.12 0.31
CA SER A 24 -1.14 3.54 -0.08
C SER A 24 -1.04 3.72 -1.60
N ALA A 25 -0.16 2.96 -2.27
CA ALA A 25 -0.05 2.98 -3.73
C ALA A 25 -1.35 2.50 -4.39
N ALA A 26 -1.91 1.39 -3.89
CA ALA A 26 -3.19 0.86 -4.37
C ALA A 26 -4.35 1.84 -4.11
N LEU A 27 -4.39 2.49 -2.94
CA LEU A 27 -5.40 3.48 -2.59
C LEU A 27 -5.38 4.68 -3.54
N LEU A 28 -4.20 5.27 -3.80
CA LEU A 28 -4.05 6.40 -4.72
C LEU A 28 -4.64 6.08 -6.10
N ASN A 29 -4.25 4.94 -6.65
CA ASN A 29 -4.65 4.54 -7.98
C ASN A 29 -6.14 4.15 -8.05
N ALA A 30 -6.67 3.48 -7.04
CA ALA A 30 -8.08 3.15 -6.98
C ALA A 30 -8.97 4.39 -6.88
N MET A 31 -8.58 5.39 -6.08
CA MET A 31 -9.35 6.63 -5.96
C MET A 31 -9.29 7.45 -7.25
N GLU A 32 -8.17 7.44 -7.96
CA GLU A 32 -8.08 8.04 -9.29
C GLU A 32 -8.99 7.36 -10.31
N ILE A 33 -8.98 6.03 -10.37
CA ILE A 33 -9.87 5.25 -11.25
C ILE A 33 -11.35 5.51 -10.91
N ALA A 34 -11.67 5.66 -9.62
CA ALA A 34 -13.01 5.97 -9.16
C ALA A 34 -13.40 7.45 -9.30
N GLY A 35 -12.48 8.32 -9.73
CA GLY A 35 -12.72 9.77 -9.87
C GLY A 35 -12.91 10.50 -8.54
N LYS A 36 -12.31 10.00 -7.45
CA LYS A 36 -12.48 10.50 -6.08
C LYS A 36 -11.25 11.28 -5.62
N ARG A 37 -11.47 12.40 -4.92
CA ARG A 37 -10.40 13.18 -4.29
C ARG A 37 -10.06 12.62 -2.92
N MET A 38 -8.78 12.54 -2.58
CA MET A 38 -8.35 11.95 -1.31
C MET A 38 -8.94 12.65 -0.08
N GLU A 39 -9.17 13.96 -0.12
CA GLU A 39 -9.77 14.66 1.02
C GLU A 39 -11.25 14.30 1.29
N ASP A 40 -11.95 13.69 0.33
CA ASP A 40 -13.38 13.40 0.44
C ASP A 40 -13.67 11.91 0.73
N VAL A 41 -12.68 11.03 0.59
CA VAL A 41 -12.90 9.58 0.68
C VAL A 41 -13.11 9.12 2.12
N ARG A 42 -14.13 8.29 2.33
CA ARG A 42 -14.40 7.60 3.61
C ARG A 42 -13.76 6.23 3.63
N ILE A 43 -12.89 5.99 4.60
CA ILE A 43 -12.12 4.75 4.71
C ILE A 43 -12.52 4.01 5.98
N VAL A 44 -12.87 2.74 5.85
CA VAL A 44 -13.03 1.82 6.98
C VAL A 44 -11.81 0.92 7.05
N ILE A 45 -11.09 0.96 8.16
CA ILE A 45 -9.96 0.08 8.44
C ILE A 45 -10.40 -0.95 9.46
N ASN A 46 -10.36 -2.24 9.09
CA ASN A 46 -10.69 -3.32 10.01
C ASN A 46 -9.43 -3.98 10.53
N GLY A 47 -9.16 -3.77 11.82
CA GLY A 47 -7.88 -4.06 12.45
C GLY A 47 -7.28 -2.78 13.02
N ALA A 48 -6.67 -2.89 14.20
CA ALA A 48 -6.07 -1.77 14.91
C ALA A 48 -4.68 -2.11 15.47
N GLY A 49 -3.98 -3.02 14.77
CA GLY A 49 -2.59 -3.38 15.03
C GLY A 49 -1.62 -2.42 14.34
N ALA A 50 -0.32 -2.70 14.45
CA ALA A 50 0.72 -1.79 13.99
C ALA A 50 0.67 -1.50 12.47
N ALA A 51 0.34 -2.49 11.62
CA ALA A 51 0.18 -2.29 10.18
C ALA A 51 -1.02 -1.38 9.84
N ALA A 52 -2.15 -1.56 10.52
CA ALA A 52 -3.34 -0.71 10.36
C ALA A 52 -3.05 0.73 10.75
N ILE A 53 -2.39 0.95 11.90
CA ILE A 53 -2.00 2.28 12.37
C ILE A 53 -0.99 2.93 11.41
N ALA A 54 0.02 2.20 10.96
CA ALA A 54 1.02 2.70 10.01
C ALA A 54 0.38 3.07 8.65
N SER A 55 -0.59 2.28 8.19
CA SER A 55 -1.33 2.53 6.94
C SER A 55 -2.21 3.77 7.07
N ALA A 56 -2.97 3.87 8.17
CA ALA A 56 -3.79 5.06 8.45
C ALA A 56 -2.93 6.33 8.51
N ASP A 57 -1.76 6.28 9.16
CA ASP A 57 -0.80 7.39 9.22
C ASP A 57 -0.23 7.79 7.86
N MET A 58 -0.15 6.87 6.90
CA MET A 58 0.23 7.15 5.52
C MET A 58 -0.94 7.76 4.74
N TYR A 59 -2.16 7.25 4.92
CA TYR A 59 -3.35 7.77 4.26
C TYR A 59 -3.62 9.24 4.63
N LEU A 60 -3.45 9.59 5.91
CA LEU A 60 -3.51 10.98 6.36
C LEU A 60 -2.51 11.88 5.63
N LYS A 61 -1.28 11.39 5.42
CA LYS A 61 -0.22 12.13 4.70
C LYS A 61 -0.46 12.21 3.19
N LEU A 62 -1.30 11.34 2.64
CA LEU A 62 -1.77 11.41 1.26
C LEU A 62 -2.96 12.35 1.07
N GLY A 63 -3.51 12.91 2.15
CA GLY A 63 -4.59 13.89 2.09
C GLY A 63 -5.94 13.37 2.60
N VAL A 64 -6.04 12.12 3.07
CA VAL A 64 -7.27 11.65 3.72
C VAL A 64 -7.52 12.47 4.98
N ARG A 65 -8.72 13.01 5.09
CA ARG A 65 -9.13 13.70 6.32
C ARG A 65 -9.27 12.72 7.45
N LYS A 66 -8.79 13.11 8.63
CA LYS A 66 -8.78 12.25 9.80
C LYS A 66 -10.18 11.77 10.17
N GLU A 67 -11.15 12.67 10.13
CA GLU A 67 -12.56 12.42 10.42
C GLU A 67 -13.21 11.38 9.47
N ASN A 68 -12.63 11.16 8.29
CA ASN A 68 -13.13 10.22 7.30
C ASN A 68 -12.60 8.79 7.49
N ILE A 69 -11.71 8.54 8.47
CA ILE A 69 -11.17 7.21 8.77
C ILE A 69 -11.92 6.60 9.96
N ILE A 70 -12.68 5.54 9.74
CA ILE A 70 -13.26 4.75 10.84
C ILE A 70 -12.41 3.50 11.03
N MET A 71 -11.95 3.26 12.27
CA MET A 71 -11.15 2.09 12.61
C MET A 71 -11.95 1.12 13.50
N CYS A 72 -11.92 -0.15 13.14
CA CYS A 72 -12.54 -1.24 13.90
C CYS A 72 -11.45 -2.14 14.51
N ASP A 73 -11.68 -2.66 15.72
CA ASP A 73 -10.90 -3.75 16.28
C ASP A 73 -11.80 -4.96 16.62
N SER A 74 -11.28 -5.95 17.34
CA SER A 74 -12.03 -7.15 17.71
C SER A 74 -13.31 -6.91 18.53
N LYS A 75 -13.52 -5.71 19.08
CA LYS A 75 -14.75 -5.34 19.79
C LYS A 75 -15.59 -4.29 19.05
N GLY A 76 -15.39 -4.12 17.73
CA GLY A 76 -16.14 -3.17 16.91
C GLY A 76 -15.44 -1.83 16.70
N VAL A 77 -16.21 -0.80 16.37
CA VAL A 77 -15.70 0.55 16.06
C VAL A 77 -14.99 1.15 17.27
N ILE A 78 -13.79 1.69 17.06
CA ILE A 78 -13.05 2.44 18.06
C ILE A 78 -13.72 3.81 18.26
N ASN A 79 -14.16 4.09 19.48
CA ASN A 79 -14.93 5.30 19.79
C ASN A 79 -14.64 5.82 21.21
N LYS A 80 -15.17 7.00 21.54
CA LYS A 80 -14.92 7.70 22.83
C LYS A 80 -15.47 6.97 24.06
N THR A 81 -16.48 6.11 23.91
CA THR A 81 -17.10 5.40 25.05
C THR A 81 -16.38 4.09 25.38
N ARG A 82 -15.32 3.76 24.65
CA ARG A 82 -14.55 2.53 24.87
C ARG A 82 -13.39 2.74 25.82
N ASP A 83 -13.34 1.87 26.83
CA ASP A 83 -12.23 1.84 27.78
C ASP A 83 -10.99 1.09 27.24
N LYS A 84 -9.84 1.37 27.86
CA LYS A 84 -8.55 0.67 27.65
C LYS A 84 -8.05 0.73 26.20
N LEU A 85 -8.30 1.84 25.51
CA LEU A 85 -7.67 2.11 24.21
C LEU A 85 -6.21 2.50 24.41
N THR A 86 -5.32 2.02 23.54
CA THR A 86 -3.93 2.47 23.51
C THR A 86 -3.84 3.88 22.94
N GLU A 87 -2.73 4.57 23.18
CA GLU A 87 -2.49 5.92 22.63
C GLU A 87 -2.63 5.95 21.10
N GLU A 88 -2.13 4.93 20.41
CA GLU A 88 -2.27 4.82 18.95
C GLU A 88 -3.73 4.71 18.51
N LYS A 89 -4.56 3.97 19.24
CA LYS A 89 -5.99 3.79 18.92
C LYS A 89 -6.78 5.07 19.21
N LEU A 90 -6.45 5.77 20.28
CA LEU A 90 -7.09 7.05 20.64
C LEU A 90 -6.95 8.08 19.51
N ARG A 91 -5.84 8.04 18.75
CA ARG A 91 -5.64 8.91 17.59
C ARG A 91 -6.68 8.69 16.49
N PHE A 92 -7.33 7.53 16.40
CA PHE A 92 -8.33 7.22 15.37
C PHE A 92 -9.77 7.13 15.92
N VAL A 93 -10.00 7.66 17.12
CA VAL A 93 -11.36 7.89 17.62
C VAL A 93 -11.96 9.07 16.85
N ASN A 94 -13.01 8.80 16.08
CA ASN A 94 -13.78 9.81 15.35
C ASN A 94 -15.25 9.80 15.78
N GLU A 95 -15.95 10.90 15.49
CA GLU A 95 -17.37 11.04 15.80
C GLU A 95 -18.21 10.24 14.81
N THR A 96 -18.87 9.21 15.31
CA THR A 96 -19.76 8.35 14.53
C THR A 96 -20.76 7.67 15.45
N SER A 97 -21.97 7.42 14.95
CA SER A 97 -22.96 6.58 15.61
C SER A 97 -22.68 5.09 15.41
N ALA A 98 -21.87 4.71 14.41
CA ALA A 98 -21.54 3.32 14.14
C ALA A 98 -20.81 2.66 15.32
N ARG A 99 -21.18 1.42 15.61
CA ARG A 99 -20.61 0.56 16.65
C ARG A 99 -20.07 -0.74 16.08
N THR A 100 -20.64 -1.21 14.97
CA THR A 100 -20.22 -2.43 14.29
C THR A 100 -19.51 -2.14 12.96
N LEU A 101 -18.80 -3.13 12.43
CA LEU A 101 -18.22 -3.04 11.08
C LEU A 101 -19.31 -2.85 10.01
N ASP A 102 -20.43 -3.56 10.15
CA ASP A 102 -21.57 -3.50 9.24
C ASP A 102 -22.18 -2.09 9.15
N GLU A 103 -22.27 -1.40 10.28
CA GLU A 103 -22.74 -0.01 10.31
C GLU A 103 -21.70 0.94 9.70
N ALA A 104 -20.43 0.78 10.07
CA ALA A 104 -19.35 1.68 9.64
C ALA A 104 -19.11 1.67 8.13
N ILE A 105 -19.32 0.54 7.47
CA ILE A 105 -19.01 0.34 6.05
C ILE A 105 -20.03 0.99 5.10
N THR A 106 -21.18 1.41 5.62
CA THR A 106 -22.23 2.05 4.83
C THR A 106 -21.73 3.37 4.22
N GLY A 107 -21.71 3.43 2.89
CA GLY A 107 -21.21 4.56 2.11
C GLY A 107 -19.70 4.77 2.23
N ALA A 108 -18.92 3.75 2.62
CA ALA A 108 -17.46 3.83 2.62
C ALA A 108 -16.91 3.73 1.18
N ASP A 109 -15.90 4.53 0.85
CA ASP A 109 -15.20 4.51 -0.42
C ASP A 109 -14.10 3.45 -0.46
N ALA A 110 -13.54 3.13 0.70
CA ALA A 110 -12.54 2.08 0.83
C ALA A 110 -12.72 1.26 2.10
N PHE A 111 -12.51 -0.04 1.99
CA PHE A 111 -12.30 -0.96 3.10
C PHE A 111 -10.86 -1.50 3.04
N ILE A 112 -10.14 -1.43 4.16
CA ILE A 112 -8.77 -1.94 4.29
C ILE A 112 -8.72 -2.93 5.44
N GLY A 113 -8.49 -4.20 5.12
CA GLY A 113 -8.41 -5.30 6.07
C GLY A 113 -7.00 -5.53 6.61
N PHE A 114 -6.89 -5.63 7.93
CA PHE A 114 -5.71 -6.04 8.69
C PHE A 114 -6.12 -7.00 9.83
N SER A 115 -7.05 -7.90 9.52
CA SER A 115 -7.85 -8.59 10.53
C SER A 115 -7.94 -10.09 10.26
N LYS A 116 -9.15 -10.67 10.40
CA LYS A 116 -9.39 -12.11 10.32
C LYS A 116 -10.19 -12.45 9.08
N ALA A 117 -10.01 -13.69 8.62
CA ALA A 117 -10.70 -14.26 7.48
C ALA A 117 -12.23 -14.12 7.57
N GLY A 118 -12.88 -13.83 6.45
CA GLY A 118 -14.34 -13.85 6.28
C GLY A 118 -15.12 -12.84 7.14
N VAL A 119 -14.47 -11.83 7.70
CA VAL A 119 -15.12 -10.80 8.53
C VAL A 119 -15.96 -9.80 7.71
N LEU A 120 -15.58 -9.56 6.46
CA LEU A 120 -16.33 -8.71 5.54
C LEU A 120 -17.30 -9.59 4.76
N LYS A 121 -18.60 -9.30 4.86
CA LYS A 121 -19.64 -10.12 4.24
C LYS A 121 -20.13 -9.52 2.91
N PRO A 122 -20.63 -10.33 1.96
CA PRO A 122 -21.12 -9.81 0.67
C PRO A 122 -22.20 -8.73 0.81
N GLU A 123 -23.10 -8.85 1.79
CA GLU A 123 -24.11 -7.84 2.10
C GLU A 123 -23.53 -6.51 2.57
N MET A 124 -22.34 -6.52 3.20
CA MET A 124 -21.63 -5.31 3.60
C MET A 124 -21.01 -4.61 2.39
N VAL A 125 -20.46 -5.38 1.44
CA VAL A 125 -19.89 -4.86 0.19
C VAL A 125 -20.94 -4.08 -0.60
N MET A 126 -22.19 -4.53 -0.58
CA MET A 126 -23.31 -3.84 -1.24
C MET A 126 -23.64 -2.48 -0.62
N LYS A 127 -23.33 -2.26 0.66
CA LYS A 127 -23.59 -0.98 1.36
C LYS A 127 -22.54 0.10 1.07
N MET A 128 -21.41 -0.25 0.45
CA MET A 128 -20.32 0.70 0.18
C MET A 128 -20.69 1.73 -0.90
N ALA A 129 -19.94 2.83 -0.99
CA ALA A 129 -20.11 3.85 -2.01
C ALA A 129 -19.84 3.30 -3.43
N PRO A 130 -20.31 3.94 -4.51
CA PRO A 130 -19.99 3.56 -5.90
C PRO A 130 -18.49 3.45 -6.16
N SER A 131 -18.07 2.49 -6.98
CA SER A 131 -16.67 2.15 -7.27
C SER A 131 -15.80 2.07 -6.01
N PRO A 132 -16.15 1.23 -5.02
CA PRO A 132 -15.38 1.15 -3.79
C PRO A 132 -14.08 0.38 -4.00
N LEU A 133 -13.09 0.69 -3.17
CA LEU A 133 -11.87 -0.11 -3.02
C LEU A 133 -12.04 -1.12 -1.87
N ILE A 134 -11.74 -2.39 -2.11
CA ILE A 134 -11.51 -3.37 -1.05
C ILE A 134 -10.07 -3.85 -1.12
N LEU A 135 -9.30 -3.64 -0.05
CA LEU A 135 -8.02 -4.31 0.17
C LEU A 135 -8.21 -5.36 1.27
N ALA A 136 -8.36 -6.63 0.89
CA ALA A 136 -8.51 -7.75 1.83
C ALA A 136 -7.15 -8.44 2.03
N LEU A 137 -6.40 -8.00 3.05
CA LEU A 137 -4.97 -8.29 3.21
C LEU A 137 -4.67 -9.39 4.23
N ALA A 138 -5.69 -9.95 4.90
CA ALA A 138 -5.49 -11.12 5.74
C ALA A 138 -4.98 -12.31 4.91
N ASN A 139 -4.03 -13.06 5.49
CA ASN A 139 -3.45 -14.27 4.89
C ASN A 139 -3.57 -15.44 5.88
N PRO A 140 -3.71 -16.69 5.41
CA PRO A 140 -3.89 -17.07 3.99
C PRO A 140 -5.30 -16.79 3.45
N GLU A 141 -6.28 -16.68 4.34
CA GLU A 141 -7.68 -16.42 4.00
C GLU A 141 -8.03 -14.94 4.21
N PRO A 142 -8.51 -14.24 3.17
CA PRO A 142 -8.79 -12.80 3.21
C PRO A 142 -10.05 -12.46 4.01
N GLU A 143 -10.22 -11.17 4.33
CA GLU A 143 -11.43 -10.65 4.98
C GLU A 143 -12.73 -10.97 4.22
N ILE A 144 -12.65 -11.05 2.89
CA ILE A 144 -13.69 -11.56 1.99
C ILE A 144 -12.99 -12.21 0.79
N ASN A 145 -13.53 -13.32 0.28
CA ASN A 145 -13.00 -13.93 -0.93
C ASN A 145 -13.21 -13.01 -2.15
N TYR A 146 -12.25 -13.01 -3.08
CA TYR A 146 -12.30 -12.15 -4.27
C TYR A 146 -13.53 -12.42 -5.14
N ASP A 147 -13.82 -13.70 -5.41
CA ASP A 147 -14.91 -14.10 -6.28
C ASP A 147 -16.27 -13.80 -5.63
N GLU A 148 -16.40 -14.00 -4.32
CA GLU A 148 -17.60 -13.61 -3.56
C GLU A 148 -17.87 -12.10 -3.61
N ALA A 149 -16.83 -11.29 -3.42
CA ALA A 149 -16.97 -9.83 -3.44
C ALA A 149 -17.33 -9.32 -4.85
N LYS A 150 -16.66 -9.83 -5.89
CA LYS A 150 -16.94 -9.49 -7.30
C LYS A 150 -18.31 -9.98 -7.78
N ALA A 151 -18.79 -11.10 -7.25
CA ALA A 151 -20.11 -11.64 -7.59
C ALA A 151 -21.25 -10.71 -7.18
N VAL A 152 -21.13 -10.04 -6.03
CA VAL A 152 -22.17 -9.12 -5.55
C VAL A 152 -22.02 -7.72 -6.12
N ARG A 153 -20.80 -7.29 -6.47
CA ARG A 153 -20.53 -5.90 -6.87
C ARG A 153 -19.64 -5.77 -8.10
N LYS A 154 -20.24 -5.33 -9.22
CA LYS A 154 -19.58 -5.24 -10.53
C LYS A 154 -18.57 -4.08 -10.65
N ASP A 155 -18.81 -2.96 -9.98
CA ASP A 155 -17.95 -1.77 -10.00
C ASP A 155 -16.83 -1.84 -8.95
N LEU A 156 -16.71 -2.96 -8.23
CA LEU A 156 -15.73 -3.15 -7.17
C LEU A 156 -14.30 -3.16 -7.71
N ILE A 157 -13.45 -2.30 -7.14
CA ILE A 157 -12.00 -2.34 -7.27
C ILE A 157 -11.46 -3.14 -6.08
N MET A 158 -10.67 -4.19 -6.33
CA MET A 158 -10.25 -5.07 -5.26
C MET A 158 -8.79 -5.51 -5.40
N GLY A 159 -8.08 -5.57 -4.27
CA GLY A 159 -6.76 -6.19 -4.14
C GLY A 159 -6.70 -7.08 -2.90
N THR A 160 -5.81 -8.06 -2.93
CA THR A 160 -5.61 -9.01 -1.82
C THR A 160 -4.12 -9.25 -1.57
N GLY A 161 -3.77 -9.97 -0.51
CA GLY A 161 -2.40 -10.46 -0.31
C GLY A 161 -2.01 -11.63 -1.23
N ARG A 162 -2.99 -12.28 -1.86
CA ARG A 162 -2.78 -13.51 -2.63
C ARG A 162 -2.33 -13.22 -4.06
N SER A 163 -1.54 -14.14 -4.62
CA SER A 163 -0.94 -14.00 -5.96
C SER A 163 -1.82 -14.50 -7.11
N ASP A 164 -2.90 -15.23 -6.79
CA ASP A 164 -3.85 -15.79 -7.76
C ASP A 164 -4.89 -14.78 -8.25
N TYR A 165 -5.01 -13.63 -7.59
CA TYR A 165 -5.94 -12.55 -7.95
C TYR A 165 -5.23 -11.28 -8.43
N PRO A 166 -5.92 -10.40 -9.18
CA PRO A 166 -5.40 -9.08 -9.53
C PRO A 166 -5.01 -8.24 -8.31
N ASN A 167 -4.18 -7.22 -8.53
CA ASN A 167 -3.82 -6.21 -7.54
C ASN A 167 -3.24 -6.81 -6.24
N GLN A 168 -2.27 -7.71 -6.37
CA GLN A 168 -1.61 -8.31 -5.22
C GLN A 168 -0.84 -7.25 -4.40
N VAL A 169 -1.34 -6.96 -3.20
CA VAL A 169 -0.68 -6.10 -2.22
C VAL A 169 0.35 -6.94 -1.46
N ASN A 170 1.60 -6.86 -1.88
CA ASN A 170 2.70 -7.63 -1.30
C ASN A 170 3.93 -6.75 -1.06
N ASN A 171 4.55 -6.88 0.12
CA ASN A 171 5.68 -6.06 0.56
C ASN A 171 6.92 -6.20 -0.34
N VAL A 172 7.04 -7.28 -1.12
CA VAL A 172 8.08 -7.46 -2.13
C VAL A 172 8.13 -6.33 -3.16
N LEU A 173 7.00 -5.65 -3.39
CA LEU A 173 6.92 -4.48 -4.28
C LEU A 173 7.65 -3.25 -3.72
N GLY A 174 7.93 -3.22 -2.41
CA GLY A 174 8.52 -2.08 -1.72
C GLY A 174 9.87 -2.39 -1.11
N PHE A 175 9.92 -3.36 -0.19
CA PHE A 175 11.05 -3.58 0.73
C PHE A 175 12.42 -3.60 0.03
N PRO A 176 12.66 -4.41 -1.01
CA PRO A 176 13.99 -4.50 -1.62
C PRO A 176 14.46 -3.16 -2.18
N TYR A 177 13.54 -2.38 -2.74
CA TYR A 177 13.84 -1.18 -3.49
C TYR A 177 13.90 0.07 -2.61
N ILE A 178 13.11 0.10 -1.53
CA ILE A 178 13.24 1.12 -0.48
C ILE A 178 14.62 1.02 0.16
N PHE A 179 15.05 -0.18 0.53
CA PHE A 179 16.40 -0.37 1.07
C PHE A 179 17.48 -0.06 0.05
N ARG A 180 17.32 -0.45 -1.23
CA ARG A 180 18.25 -0.05 -2.29
C ARG A 180 18.43 1.46 -2.33
N GLY A 181 17.34 2.23 -2.42
CA GLY A 181 17.40 3.69 -2.46
C GLY A 181 18.04 4.30 -1.20
N ALA A 182 17.64 3.83 -0.02
CA ALA A 182 18.16 4.32 1.25
C ALA A 182 19.67 4.03 1.42
N LEU A 183 20.12 2.83 1.05
CA LEU A 183 21.52 2.42 1.18
C LEU A 183 22.43 3.17 0.22
N ASP A 184 21.94 3.50 -0.98
CA ASP A 184 22.75 4.10 -2.04
C ASP A 184 23.17 5.51 -1.71
N VAL A 185 22.31 6.25 -1.03
CA VAL A 185 22.62 7.59 -0.52
C VAL A 185 23.05 7.58 0.95
N ARG A 186 23.29 6.37 1.51
CA ARG A 186 23.69 6.14 2.90
C ARG A 186 22.79 6.89 3.89
N ALA A 187 21.47 6.80 3.69
CA ALA A 187 20.48 7.46 4.52
C ALA A 187 20.61 7.03 5.98
N ARG A 188 20.46 7.97 6.92
CA ARG A 188 20.46 7.70 8.36
C ARG A 188 19.19 6.99 8.82
N GLU A 189 18.07 7.24 8.14
CA GLU A 189 16.78 6.64 8.45
C GLU A 189 15.91 6.46 7.20
N ILE A 190 14.82 5.71 7.34
CA ILE A 190 13.71 5.68 6.36
C ILE A 190 12.57 6.49 6.94
N ASN A 191 12.47 7.75 6.54
CA ASN A 191 11.47 8.69 7.03
C ASN A 191 10.17 8.67 6.22
N ASP A 192 9.19 9.46 6.63
CA ASP A 192 7.86 9.44 6.00
C ASP A 192 7.87 10.04 4.59
N LYS A 193 8.76 10.99 4.28
CA LYS A 193 8.95 11.51 2.92
C LYS A 193 9.40 10.40 1.96
N MET A 194 10.34 9.56 2.40
CA MET A 194 10.81 8.40 1.62
C MET A 194 9.71 7.36 1.41
N LYS A 195 8.90 7.05 2.43
CA LYS A 195 7.77 6.10 2.31
C LYS A 195 6.71 6.61 1.35
N LEU A 196 6.38 7.90 1.40
CA LEU A 196 5.44 8.53 0.46
C LEU A 196 5.97 8.52 -0.97
N ALA A 197 7.27 8.80 -1.15
CA ALA A 197 7.92 8.73 -2.46
C ALA A 197 7.86 7.31 -3.03
N ALA A 198 8.11 6.29 -2.21
CA ALA A 198 7.96 4.89 -2.61
C ALA A 198 6.52 4.56 -3.04
N ALA A 199 5.52 4.93 -2.24
CA ALA A 199 4.11 4.68 -2.57
C ALA A 199 3.70 5.35 -3.90
N LYS A 200 4.09 6.61 -4.09
CA LYS A 200 3.84 7.36 -5.34
C LYS A 200 4.57 6.77 -6.54
N ALA A 201 5.81 6.30 -6.37
CA ALA A 201 6.57 5.67 -7.44
C ALA A 201 5.94 4.34 -7.89
N ILE A 202 5.45 3.53 -6.94
CA ILE A 202 4.73 2.28 -7.24
C ILE A 202 3.42 2.58 -7.96
N ALA A 203 2.65 3.55 -7.45
CA ALA A 203 1.41 3.97 -8.09
C ALA A 203 1.64 4.51 -9.51
N GLY A 204 2.67 5.33 -9.70
CA GLY A 204 3.03 5.89 -11.01
C GLY A 204 3.48 4.81 -12.00
N LEU A 205 4.25 3.82 -11.56
CA LEU A 205 4.73 2.74 -12.44
C LEU A 205 3.60 1.90 -13.04
N ALA A 206 2.49 1.69 -12.31
CA ALA A 206 1.33 0.95 -12.84
C ALA A 206 0.66 1.65 -14.03
N LYS A 207 0.93 2.94 -14.22
CA LYS A 207 0.40 3.77 -15.32
C LYS A 207 1.27 3.77 -16.57
N GLU A 208 2.49 3.24 -16.45
CA GLU A 208 3.39 3.09 -17.59
C GLU A 208 3.04 1.81 -18.37
N GLU A 209 3.34 1.81 -19.68
CA GLU A 209 3.20 0.61 -20.52
C GLU A 209 3.97 -0.57 -19.92
N VAL A 210 3.33 -1.73 -19.84
CA VAL A 210 3.93 -2.94 -19.25
C VAL A 210 4.81 -3.65 -20.29
N PRO A 211 6.12 -3.81 -20.05
CA PRO A 211 7.01 -4.53 -20.96
C PRO A 211 6.55 -5.94 -21.29
N GLU A 212 6.78 -6.37 -22.54
CA GLU A 212 6.43 -7.72 -22.98
C GLU A 212 7.07 -8.84 -22.15
N GLU A 213 8.27 -8.62 -21.61
CA GLU A 213 8.93 -9.61 -20.76
C GLU A 213 8.10 -9.93 -19.50
N ILE A 214 7.42 -8.92 -18.95
CA ILE A 214 6.54 -9.06 -17.78
C ILE A 214 5.25 -9.76 -18.19
N LEU A 215 4.65 -9.34 -19.32
CA LEU A 215 3.45 -9.97 -19.85
C LEU A 215 3.67 -11.47 -20.09
N ARG A 216 4.82 -11.85 -20.68
CA ARG A 216 5.24 -13.25 -20.86
C ARG A 216 5.42 -13.98 -19.53
N ALA A 217 6.09 -13.36 -18.55
CA ALA A 217 6.33 -13.98 -17.24
C ALA A 217 5.04 -14.30 -16.48
N TYR A 218 3.98 -13.50 -16.68
CA TYR A 218 2.67 -13.70 -16.05
C TYR A 218 1.62 -14.36 -16.96
N ASN A 219 2.03 -14.84 -18.15
CA ASN A 219 1.15 -15.43 -19.16
C ASN A 219 -0.08 -14.56 -19.48
N LYS A 220 0.13 -13.24 -19.63
CA LYS A 220 -0.90 -12.25 -19.98
C LYS A 220 -0.67 -11.72 -21.39
N LYS A 221 -1.76 -11.43 -22.10
CA LYS A 221 -1.70 -10.74 -23.40
C LYS A 221 -1.50 -9.24 -23.26
N SER A 222 -2.08 -8.65 -22.21
CA SER A 222 -1.97 -7.24 -21.89
C SER A 222 -2.20 -7.03 -20.39
N MET A 223 -1.61 -5.96 -19.87
CA MET A 223 -1.84 -5.42 -18.54
C MET A 223 -1.74 -3.91 -18.65
N SER A 224 -2.75 -3.19 -18.17
CA SER A 224 -2.83 -1.74 -18.29
C SER A 224 -3.55 -1.17 -17.08
N PHE A 225 -3.18 0.04 -16.69
CA PHE A 225 -3.79 0.75 -15.57
C PHE A 225 -5.32 0.69 -15.58
N GLY A 226 -5.91 0.25 -14.47
CA GLY A 226 -7.35 0.06 -14.35
C GLY A 226 -7.74 -0.76 -13.11
N PRO A 227 -9.03 -1.13 -12.97
CA PRO A 227 -9.56 -1.83 -11.80
C PRO A 227 -8.83 -3.13 -11.45
N ASP A 228 -8.25 -3.82 -12.43
CA ASP A 228 -7.51 -5.08 -12.26
C ASP A 228 -5.98 -4.90 -12.35
N TYR A 229 -5.48 -3.66 -12.41
CA TYR A 229 -4.05 -3.34 -12.39
C TYR A 229 -3.79 -1.96 -11.75
N LEU A 230 -3.95 -1.92 -10.42
CA LEU A 230 -3.70 -0.76 -9.55
C LEU A 230 -2.23 -0.59 -9.24
N ILE A 231 -1.48 -1.68 -9.13
CA ILE A 231 -0.08 -1.71 -8.70
C ILE A 231 0.68 -2.71 -9.58
N PRO A 232 1.99 -2.48 -9.80
CA PRO A 232 2.82 -3.39 -10.57
C PRO A 232 2.86 -4.79 -9.93
N VAL A 233 3.23 -5.78 -10.75
CA VAL A 233 3.40 -7.14 -10.27
C VAL A 233 4.78 -7.35 -9.63
N PRO A 234 4.95 -8.28 -8.67
CA PRO A 234 6.20 -8.50 -7.93
C PRO A 234 7.48 -8.60 -8.76
N LEU A 235 7.43 -9.24 -9.93
CA LEU A 235 8.60 -9.44 -10.80
C LEU A 235 8.81 -8.31 -11.81
N ASP A 236 8.11 -7.19 -11.66
CA ASP A 236 8.34 -5.99 -12.47
C ASP A 236 9.70 -5.37 -12.13
N LYS A 237 10.71 -5.70 -12.94
CA LYS A 237 12.09 -5.23 -12.78
C LYS A 237 12.21 -3.71 -12.72
N ARG A 238 11.23 -2.97 -13.24
CA ARG A 238 11.22 -1.50 -13.24
C ARG A 238 11.04 -0.92 -11.84
N LEU A 239 10.48 -1.70 -10.91
CA LEU A 239 10.40 -1.33 -9.49
C LEU A 239 11.78 -0.98 -8.93
N LEU A 240 12.83 -1.69 -9.35
CA LEU A 240 14.20 -1.44 -8.90
C LEU A 240 14.63 0.01 -9.17
N TYR A 241 14.54 0.47 -10.41
CA TYR A 241 15.00 1.81 -10.74
C TYR A 241 13.96 2.90 -10.43
N ARG A 242 12.65 2.62 -10.42
CA ARG A 242 11.63 3.63 -10.07
C ARG A 242 11.60 3.90 -8.58
N VAL A 243 11.42 2.85 -7.77
CA VAL A 243 11.25 3.00 -6.32
C VAL A 243 12.56 3.41 -5.65
N ALA A 244 13.70 2.77 -6.03
CA ALA A 244 14.97 3.14 -5.43
C ALA A 244 15.39 4.58 -5.76
N SER A 245 15.09 5.08 -6.96
CA SER A 245 15.37 6.48 -7.32
C SER A 245 14.53 7.45 -6.52
N ALA A 246 13.21 7.23 -6.44
CA ALA A 246 12.32 8.10 -5.68
C ALA A 246 12.67 8.13 -4.18
N VAL A 247 13.08 6.98 -3.61
CA VAL A 247 13.49 6.89 -2.22
C VAL A 247 14.84 7.58 -1.97
N ALA A 248 15.81 7.41 -2.87
CA ALA A 248 17.11 8.07 -2.78
C ALA A 248 16.97 9.60 -2.87
N GLU A 249 16.18 10.09 -3.83
CA GLU A 249 15.85 11.51 -3.98
C GLU A 249 15.18 12.07 -2.71
N ALA A 250 14.14 11.41 -2.23
CA ALA A 250 13.44 11.83 -1.01
C ALA A 250 14.33 11.81 0.25
N ALA A 251 15.32 10.93 0.32
CA ALA A 251 16.29 10.90 1.41
C ALA A 251 17.23 12.12 1.37
N VAL A 252 17.64 12.57 0.17
CA VAL A 252 18.42 13.81 0.00
C VAL A 252 17.57 15.03 0.32
N ASP A 253 16.38 15.14 -0.25
CA ASP A 253 15.47 16.27 -0.05
C ASP A 253 15.02 16.45 1.40
N SER A 254 15.03 15.37 2.18
CA SER A 254 14.70 15.38 3.59
C SER A 254 15.91 15.60 4.50
N GLY A 255 17.13 15.65 3.94
CA GLY A 255 18.36 15.88 4.68
C GLY A 255 18.86 14.65 5.46
N VAL A 256 18.31 13.45 5.23
CA VAL A 256 18.74 12.24 5.95
C VAL A 256 19.82 11.46 5.21
N ALA A 257 20.07 11.76 3.94
CA ALA A 257 21.17 11.21 3.17
C ALA A 257 22.55 11.71 3.66
N ARG A 258 23.57 10.85 3.59
CA ARG A 258 24.96 11.22 3.93
C ARG A 258 25.81 11.54 2.70
N ILE A 259 25.36 11.17 1.52
CA ILE A 259 25.99 11.53 0.25
C ILE A 259 24.97 12.14 -0.69
N GLY A 260 25.45 12.98 -1.60
CA GLY A 260 24.59 13.63 -2.61
C GLY A 260 24.01 12.64 -3.62
N TYR A 261 22.97 13.11 -4.31
CA TYR A 261 22.24 12.37 -5.33
C TYR A 261 22.28 13.14 -6.65
N ASP A 262 22.77 12.49 -7.70
CA ASP A 262 22.65 12.97 -9.09
C ASP A 262 21.62 12.07 -9.77
N ALA A 263 20.42 12.62 -10.00
CA ALA A 263 19.27 11.86 -10.49
C ALA A 263 19.56 11.13 -11.81
N VAL A 264 20.28 11.79 -12.72
CA VAL A 264 20.59 11.25 -14.05
C VAL A 264 21.61 10.12 -13.93
N LYS A 265 22.69 10.32 -13.17
CA LYS A 265 23.71 9.27 -12.97
C LYS A 265 23.16 8.09 -12.19
N TYR A 266 22.38 8.36 -11.15
CA TYR A 266 21.81 7.33 -10.30
C TYR A 266 20.83 6.45 -11.06
N ARG A 267 19.91 7.06 -11.81
CA ARG A 267 18.95 6.29 -12.62
C ARG A 267 19.68 5.40 -13.64
N LYS A 268 20.68 5.94 -14.35
CA LYS A 268 21.52 5.14 -15.27
C LYS A 268 22.25 4.00 -14.56
N TYR A 269 22.77 4.24 -13.35
CA TYR A 269 23.44 3.23 -12.53
C TYR A 269 22.48 2.08 -12.16
N VAL A 270 21.28 2.39 -11.68
CA VAL A 270 20.32 1.37 -11.27
C VAL A 270 19.71 0.64 -12.47
N GLU A 271 19.43 1.34 -13.57
CA GLU A 271 19.02 0.72 -14.84
C GLU A 271 20.09 -0.24 -15.38
N ARG A 272 21.38 0.13 -15.26
CA ARG A 272 22.50 -0.74 -15.64
C ARG A 272 22.56 -2.00 -14.76
N ILE A 273 22.42 -1.88 -13.43
CA ILE A 273 22.36 -3.03 -12.52
C ILE A 273 21.23 -3.97 -12.90
N CYS A 274 20.05 -3.40 -13.22
CA CYS A 274 18.89 -4.17 -13.63
C CYS A 274 19.19 -4.99 -14.89
N ARG A 275 19.89 -4.42 -15.88
CA ARG A 275 20.28 -5.13 -17.10
C ARG A 275 21.35 -6.20 -16.82
N GLU A 276 22.41 -5.86 -16.09
CA GLU A 276 23.57 -6.74 -15.87
C GLU A 276 23.26 -7.94 -14.97
N ARG A 277 22.44 -7.75 -13.92
CA ARG A 277 22.16 -8.81 -12.94
C ARG A 277 20.92 -9.63 -13.24
N CYS A 278 20.05 -9.20 -14.14
CA CYS A 278 18.94 -10.03 -14.63
C CYS A 278 19.36 -11.07 -15.68
N TYR A 279 20.61 -11.04 -16.18
CA TYR A 279 21.14 -12.06 -17.11
C TYR A 279 21.58 -13.37 -16.44
N VAL A 280 21.57 -13.45 -15.10
CA VAL A 280 22.04 -14.65 -14.38
C VAL A 280 20.96 -15.75 -14.30
N SER A 281 19.69 -15.46 -14.61
CA SER A 281 18.64 -16.50 -14.63
C SER A 281 18.53 -17.27 -15.96
N ASP A 282 19.05 -16.74 -17.06
CA ASP A 282 18.93 -17.38 -18.38
C ASP A 282 20.02 -18.43 -18.66
N LYS A 283 21.00 -18.58 -17.75
CA LYS A 283 22.05 -19.60 -17.83
C LYS A 283 21.84 -20.82 -16.91
N ILE A 284 20.68 -20.91 -16.25
CA ILE A 284 20.30 -22.06 -15.41
C ILE A 284 19.02 -22.71 -15.96
N ARG A 285 18.97 -22.91 -17.28
CA ARG A 285 18.02 -23.81 -17.95
C ARG A 285 18.79 -24.86 -18.73
#